data_AF-A0A7V8V7M2-F1
#
_entry.id   AF-A0A7V8V7M2-F1
#
_cell.length_a   1.000
_cell.length_b   1.000
_cell.length_c   1.000
_cell.angle_alpha   90.00
_cell.angle_beta   90.00
_cell.angle_gamma   90.00
#
_symmetry.space_group_name_H-M   'P 1'
#
loop_
_entity.id
_entity.type
_entity.pdbx_description
1 polymer ?
#
loop_
_entity_poly.entity_id
_entity_poly.type
_entity_poly.pdbx_seq_one_letter_code
_entity_poly.pdbx_strand_id
1 'polypeptide(L)'
;MRRPAKSSSVDKNAPSLDSFLDVVTNLVGILIILIMVVGITARDAIVDAAIGQTEVTAKPPSLSIPAPEPEPPKLPPKPKGPTLAELNSMAQDVASIQQEIVDVQQQAKLAFEERNQLQLFLTSAENSLNQKQQELSSTKQQEVAEQRELLQTTSQLEELYDQIESLRDYRPEVKELAHYPTPLAKTVFGQEEHFRLRHGRISYVPMERLVEAMKNDARSHIDRARRDGKAVARVGPMNGYVMQYTLASRSYEMETSLGTATRGGVELQNFTLEPESEEIGFTVDEALQPGSRFRDIVASLDPGRTTITIWTYPDSYADFRKVRDDLYEIGFTTAARPLPKDYPIGGSPQGSRSSSQ
;
A
#
# COMPACT_ATOMS: atom_id res chain seq x y z
N MET A 1 -36.34 -19.25 -37.58
CA MET A 1 -36.00 -18.74 -36.23
C MET A 1 -34.98 -19.69 -35.61
N ARG A 2 -33.73 -19.22 -35.49
CA ARG A 2 -32.52 -20.05 -35.28
C ARG A 2 -32.07 -19.86 -33.83
N ARG A 3 -32.03 -20.94 -33.03
CA ARG A 3 -31.39 -20.97 -31.71
C ARG A 3 -29.87 -20.82 -31.89
N PRO A 4 -29.16 -20.00 -31.10
CA PRO A 4 -27.71 -20.08 -31.05
C PRO A 4 -27.29 -21.20 -30.10
N ALA A 5 -26.35 -22.02 -30.59
CA ALA A 5 -25.69 -23.07 -29.86
C ALA A 5 -24.70 -22.47 -28.84
N LYS A 6 -24.70 -23.03 -27.62
CA LYS A 6 -23.70 -22.75 -26.59
C LYS A 6 -22.42 -23.51 -26.96
N SER A 7 -21.45 -22.83 -27.58
CA SER A 7 -20.11 -23.38 -27.79
C SER A 7 -19.24 -23.08 -26.57
N SER A 8 -18.74 -24.14 -25.95
CA SER A 8 -17.63 -24.14 -25.00
C SER A 8 -16.35 -23.65 -25.69
N SER A 9 -15.93 -22.42 -25.45
CA SER A 9 -14.55 -21.98 -25.67
C SER A 9 -13.82 -22.08 -24.34
N VAL A 10 -13.31 -23.29 -24.06
CA VAL A 10 -12.24 -23.49 -23.09
C VAL A 10 -11.06 -22.64 -23.55
N ASP A 11 -10.53 -21.83 -22.65
CA ASP A 11 -9.39 -20.94 -22.87
C ASP A 11 -8.24 -21.69 -23.56
N LYS A 12 -7.89 -21.24 -24.77
CA LYS A 12 -6.78 -21.78 -25.57
C LYS A 12 -5.40 -21.23 -25.16
N ASN A 13 -5.32 -20.48 -24.06
CA ASN A 13 -4.09 -19.81 -23.62
C ASN A 13 -3.68 -20.15 -22.17
N ALA A 14 -4.20 -21.23 -21.58
CA ALA A 14 -3.51 -21.82 -20.45
C ALA A 14 -2.25 -22.52 -20.99
N PRO A 15 -1.03 -22.20 -20.51
CA PRO A 15 0.16 -22.95 -20.89
C PRO A 15 -0.11 -24.41 -20.54
N SER A 16 -0.28 -25.25 -21.57
CA SER A 16 -0.61 -26.66 -21.39
C SER A 16 0.47 -27.27 -20.50
N LEU A 17 0.08 -27.78 -19.34
CA LEU A 17 0.95 -28.51 -18.41
C LEU A 17 1.86 -29.52 -19.14
N ASP A 18 1.38 -30.04 -20.27
CA ASP A 18 2.09 -30.93 -21.19
C ASP A 18 3.44 -30.36 -21.66
N SER A 19 3.52 -29.09 -22.11
CA SER A 19 4.79 -28.49 -22.55
C SER A 19 5.77 -28.25 -21.41
N PHE A 20 5.29 -28.00 -20.18
CA PHE A 20 6.17 -27.89 -19.01
C PHE A 20 6.71 -29.27 -18.61
N LEU A 21 5.84 -30.28 -18.59
CA LEU A 21 6.24 -31.66 -18.33
C LEU A 21 7.21 -32.19 -19.38
N ASP A 22 7.04 -31.83 -20.66
CA ASP A 22 7.96 -32.19 -21.76
C ASP A 22 9.35 -31.54 -21.59
N VAL A 23 9.39 -30.26 -21.21
CA VAL A 23 10.66 -29.56 -20.96
C VAL A 23 11.37 -30.12 -19.71
N VAL A 24 10.62 -30.41 -18.64
CA VAL A 24 11.17 -30.97 -17.41
C VAL A 24 11.62 -32.42 -17.62
N THR A 25 10.86 -33.25 -18.35
CA THR A 25 11.28 -34.63 -18.63
C THR A 25 12.48 -34.69 -19.55
N ASN A 26 12.61 -33.79 -20.53
CA ASN A 26 13.81 -33.69 -21.35
C ASN A 26 15.03 -33.21 -20.54
N LEU A 27 14.84 -32.24 -19.64
CA LEU A 27 15.90 -31.74 -18.76
C LEU A 27 16.35 -32.78 -17.72
N VAL A 28 15.41 -33.50 -17.11
CA VAL A 28 15.73 -34.60 -16.18
C VAL A 28 16.37 -35.76 -16.94
N GLY A 29 15.88 -36.06 -18.15
CA GLY A 29 16.44 -37.10 -19.02
C GLY A 29 17.91 -36.86 -19.38
N ILE A 30 18.24 -35.64 -19.83
CA ILE A 30 19.64 -35.29 -20.14
C ILE A 30 20.52 -35.29 -18.88
N LEU A 31 19.97 -34.90 -17.72
CA LEU A 31 20.69 -34.93 -16.45
C LEU A 31 21.03 -36.36 -16.01
N ILE A 32 20.09 -37.30 -16.16
CA ILE A 32 20.29 -38.72 -15.85
C ILE A 32 21.34 -39.32 -16.80
N ILE A 33 21.27 -39.00 -18.09
CA ILE A 33 22.27 -39.47 -19.07
C ILE A 33 23.65 -38.93 -18.72
N LEU A 34 23.77 -37.64 -18.36
CA LEU A 34 25.03 -37.04 -17.94
C LEU A 34 25.59 -37.68 -16.67
N ILE A 35 24.76 -37.90 -15.65
CA ILE A 35 25.19 -38.56 -14.40
C ILE A 35 25.61 -40.01 -14.67
N MET A 36 24.89 -40.73 -15.54
CA MET A 36 25.23 -42.10 -15.91
C MET A 36 26.55 -42.16 -16.69
N VAL A 37 26.77 -41.25 -17.63
CA VAL A 37 28.02 -41.17 -18.41
C VAL A 37 29.20 -40.80 -17.51
N VAL A 38 29.05 -39.82 -16.61
CA VAL A 38 30.09 -39.47 -15.62
C VAL A 38 30.34 -40.62 -14.64
N GLY A 39 29.30 -41.37 -14.26
CA GLY A 39 29.43 -42.56 -13.43
C GLY A 39 30.14 -43.73 -14.12
N ILE A 40 29.94 -43.91 -15.43
CA ILE A 40 30.63 -44.91 -16.24
C ILE A 40 32.08 -44.50 -16.47
N THR A 41 32.37 -43.25 -16.85
CA THR A 41 33.75 -42.78 -17.05
C THR A 41 34.56 -42.77 -15.76
N ALA A 42 33.95 -42.47 -14.61
CA ALA A 42 34.60 -42.58 -13.31
C ALA A 42 34.87 -44.04 -12.91
N ARG A 43 33.99 -44.99 -13.27
CA ARG A 43 34.24 -46.44 -13.07
C ARG A 43 35.35 -46.94 -13.99
N ASP A 44 35.35 -46.56 -15.27
CA ASP A 44 36.38 -46.97 -16.23
C ASP A 44 37.76 -46.41 -15.83
N ALA A 45 37.83 -45.17 -15.33
CA ALA A 45 39.08 -44.59 -14.82
C ALA A 45 39.61 -45.29 -13.54
N ILE A 46 38.73 -45.83 -12.69
CA ILE A 46 39.11 -46.60 -11.50
C ILE A 46 39.53 -48.04 -11.87
N VAL A 47 38.91 -48.63 -12.90
CA VAL A 47 39.26 -49.97 -13.41
C VAL A 47 40.59 -49.93 -14.18
N ASP A 48 40.87 -48.89 -14.97
CA ASP A 48 42.18 -48.67 -15.61
C ASP A 48 43.29 -48.40 -14.58
N ALA A 49 42.97 -47.67 -13.49
CA ALA A 49 43.92 -47.46 -12.39
C ALA A 49 44.18 -48.72 -11.55
N ALA A 50 43.25 -49.68 -11.52
CA ALA A 50 43.36 -50.93 -10.76
C ALA A 50 44.01 -52.09 -11.53
N ILE A 51 44.11 -52.02 -12.85
CA ILE A 51 44.73 -53.06 -13.71
C ILE A 51 46.19 -52.72 -14.07
N GLY A 52 46.65 -51.50 -13.79
CA GLY A 52 47.98 -51.01 -14.19
C GLY A 52 49.15 -51.23 -13.22
N GLN A 53 49.02 -52.02 -12.14
CA GLN A 53 50.12 -52.23 -11.18
C GLN A 53 50.38 -53.71 -10.90
N THR A 54 51.13 -54.34 -11.80
CA THR A 54 51.87 -55.58 -11.50
C THR A 54 53.27 -55.45 -12.11
N GLU A 55 54.28 -55.47 -11.22
CA GLU A 55 55.72 -55.69 -11.49
C GLU A 55 56.43 -54.57 -12.28
N VAL A 56 57.59 -54.02 -11.91
CA VAL A 56 58.83 -54.65 -11.44
C VAL A 56 59.62 -53.65 -10.59
N THR A 57 60.04 -54.07 -9.41
CA THR A 57 61.02 -53.39 -8.56
C THR A 57 62.41 -53.51 -9.18
N ALA A 58 62.94 -52.46 -9.81
CA ALA A 58 64.34 -52.40 -10.25
C ALA A 58 65.09 -51.27 -9.52
N LYS A 59 65.90 -51.69 -8.55
CA LYS A 59 66.82 -50.88 -7.74
C LYS A 59 67.94 -50.31 -8.63
N PRO A 60 68.39 -49.06 -8.44
CA PRO A 60 69.41 -48.43 -9.29
C PRO A 60 70.79 -49.12 -9.12
N PRO A 61 71.59 -49.28 -10.19
CA PRO A 61 72.85 -49.98 -10.14
C PRO A 61 73.94 -49.16 -9.44
N SER A 62 74.46 -49.70 -8.33
CA SER A 62 75.70 -49.28 -7.68
C SER A 62 76.90 -49.86 -8.42
N LEU A 63 77.69 -48.99 -9.04
CA LEU A 63 78.98 -49.31 -9.65
C LEU A 63 79.93 -49.90 -8.60
N SER A 64 80.16 -51.20 -8.70
CA SER A 64 81.11 -51.95 -7.88
C SER A 64 82.33 -52.23 -8.74
N ILE A 65 83.47 -51.64 -8.36
CA ILE A 65 84.79 -51.86 -8.96
C ILE A 65 85.37 -53.16 -8.39
N PRO A 66 85.71 -54.17 -9.20
CA PRO A 66 86.56 -55.27 -8.75
C PRO A 66 88.02 -54.97 -9.11
N ALA A 67 88.88 -55.01 -8.09
CA ALA A 67 90.33 -55.01 -8.22
C ALA A 67 90.84 -56.38 -8.78
N PRO A 68 92.04 -56.44 -9.37
CA PRO A 68 92.48 -57.50 -10.27
C PRO A 68 93.25 -58.64 -9.56
N GLU A 69 93.23 -59.84 -10.13
CA GLU A 69 94.20 -60.91 -9.87
C GLU A 69 94.48 -61.74 -11.16
N PRO A 70 95.65 -62.43 -11.24
CA PRO A 70 96.51 -62.45 -12.42
C PRO A 70 96.66 -63.83 -13.07
N GLU A 71 96.95 -63.90 -14.37
CA GLU A 71 97.69 -65.00 -15.02
C GLU A 71 98.27 -64.54 -16.39
N PRO A 72 99.37 -65.16 -16.92
CA PRO A 72 100.56 -64.43 -17.35
C PRO A 72 100.89 -64.61 -18.86
N PRO A 73 102.14 -64.36 -19.29
CA PRO A 73 102.58 -63.21 -20.07
C PRO A 73 102.60 -63.50 -21.59
N LYS A 74 102.11 -62.56 -22.40
CA LYS A 74 102.55 -62.45 -23.81
C LYS A 74 103.41 -61.21 -23.96
N LEU A 75 104.62 -61.48 -24.45
CA LEU A 75 105.75 -60.58 -24.60
C LEU A 75 105.38 -59.20 -25.19
N PRO A 76 106.03 -58.13 -24.72
CA PRO A 76 105.70 -56.77 -25.10
C PRO A 76 106.08 -56.48 -26.56
N PRO A 77 105.18 -55.97 -27.41
CA PRO A 77 105.62 -55.15 -28.52
C PRO A 77 106.09 -53.81 -27.93
N LYS A 78 107.35 -53.49 -28.22
CA LYS A 78 108.09 -52.28 -27.88
C LYS A 78 107.20 -51.02 -27.89
N PRO A 79 107.38 -50.07 -26.96
CA PRO A 79 106.74 -48.77 -27.05
C PRO A 79 107.35 -48.06 -28.26
N LYS A 80 106.67 -48.13 -29.40
CA LYS A 80 106.88 -47.16 -30.47
C LYS A 80 106.21 -45.89 -29.95
N GLY A 81 107.03 -44.98 -29.43
CA GLY A 81 106.57 -43.61 -29.20
C GLY A 81 105.85 -43.14 -30.46
N PRO A 82 104.74 -42.40 -30.31
CA PRO A 82 103.89 -42.05 -31.44
C PRO A 82 104.77 -41.41 -32.51
N THR A 83 104.65 -41.92 -33.73
CA THR A 83 105.48 -41.41 -34.81
C THR A 83 105.13 -39.93 -35.02
N LEU A 84 106.13 -39.11 -35.37
CA LEU A 84 105.93 -37.66 -35.56
C LEU A 84 104.76 -37.34 -36.51
N ALA A 85 104.45 -38.24 -37.45
CA ALA A 85 103.30 -38.14 -38.35
C ALA A 85 101.94 -38.32 -37.64
N GLU A 86 101.81 -39.28 -36.71
CA GLU A 86 100.57 -39.55 -35.96
C GLU A 86 100.25 -38.43 -34.96
N LEU A 87 101.29 -37.85 -34.31
CA LEU A 87 101.11 -36.68 -33.46
C LEU A 87 100.65 -35.45 -34.26
N ASN A 88 101.19 -35.28 -35.47
CA ASN A 88 100.81 -34.17 -36.34
C ASN A 88 99.39 -34.35 -36.92
N SER A 89 98.96 -35.57 -37.26
CA SER A 89 97.57 -35.81 -37.69
C SER A 89 96.58 -35.61 -36.54
N MET A 90 96.89 -36.09 -35.33
CA MET A 90 96.04 -35.83 -34.16
C MET A 90 95.97 -34.34 -33.81
N ALA A 91 97.08 -33.60 -33.93
CA ALA A 91 97.08 -32.15 -33.75
C ALA A 91 96.22 -31.43 -34.81
N GLN A 92 96.21 -31.92 -36.06
CA GLN A 92 95.33 -31.43 -37.12
C GLN A 92 93.86 -31.77 -36.87
N ASP A 93 93.56 -32.98 -36.40
CA ASP A 93 92.19 -33.41 -36.06
C ASP A 93 91.65 -32.59 -34.90
N VAL A 94 92.43 -32.38 -33.83
CA VAL A 94 92.06 -31.52 -32.70
C VAL A 94 91.80 -30.08 -33.17
N ALA A 95 92.63 -29.55 -34.07
CA ALA A 95 92.42 -28.23 -34.66
C ALA A 95 91.12 -28.17 -35.51
N SER A 96 90.81 -29.22 -36.28
CA SER A 96 89.58 -29.30 -37.08
C SER A 96 88.32 -29.39 -36.21
N ILE A 97 88.35 -30.21 -35.15
CA ILE A 97 87.27 -30.33 -34.17
C ILE A 97 87.08 -29.01 -33.41
N GLN A 98 88.16 -28.32 -33.05
CA GLN A 98 88.06 -27.00 -32.42
C GLN A 98 87.40 -25.97 -33.35
N GLN A 99 87.71 -26.01 -34.64
CA GLN A 99 87.04 -25.16 -35.62
C GLN A 99 85.55 -25.50 -35.74
N GLU A 100 85.20 -26.79 -35.80
CA GLU A 100 83.81 -27.26 -35.88
C GLU A 100 83.00 -26.89 -34.61
N ILE A 101 83.61 -26.97 -33.42
CA ILE A 101 82.98 -26.52 -32.16
C ILE A 101 82.65 -25.03 -32.23
N VAL A 102 83.55 -24.20 -32.76
CA VAL A 102 83.31 -22.75 -32.90
C VAL A 102 82.16 -22.49 -33.87
N ASP A 103 82.12 -23.16 -35.01
CA ASP A 103 81.06 -23.02 -36.00
C ASP A 103 79.70 -23.45 -35.44
N VAL A 104 79.65 -24.58 -34.73
CA VAL A 104 78.43 -25.08 -34.06
C VAL A 104 77.99 -24.13 -32.94
N GLN A 105 78.91 -23.58 -32.16
CA GLN A 105 78.59 -22.57 -31.13
C GLN A 105 77.99 -21.30 -31.75
N GLN A 106 78.52 -20.86 -32.89
CA GLN A 106 77.99 -19.70 -33.61
C GLN A 106 76.58 -19.96 -34.15
N GLN A 107 76.34 -21.13 -34.74
CA GLN A 107 74.99 -21.55 -35.19
C GLN A 107 74.00 -21.66 -34.02
N ALA A 108 74.42 -22.26 -32.90
CA ALA A 108 73.58 -22.37 -31.71
C ALA A 108 73.19 -21.00 -31.14
N LYS A 109 74.12 -20.02 -31.20
CA LYS A 109 73.83 -18.65 -30.77
C LYS A 109 72.80 -17.97 -31.66
N LEU A 110 72.94 -18.09 -32.99
CA LEU A 110 71.97 -17.55 -33.94
C LEU A 110 70.58 -18.19 -33.76
N ALA A 111 70.52 -19.52 -33.65
CA ALA A 111 69.27 -20.24 -33.41
C ALA A 111 68.63 -19.86 -32.05
N PHE A 112 69.46 -19.60 -31.02
CA PHE A 112 68.98 -19.12 -29.73
C PHE A 112 68.38 -17.71 -29.83
N GLU A 113 69.02 -16.79 -30.56
CA GLU A 113 68.51 -15.45 -30.80
C GLU A 113 67.18 -15.47 -31.55
N GLU A 114 67.07 -16.26 -32.63
CA GLU A 114 65.83 -16.47 -33.37
C GLU A 114 64.72 -17.05 -32.49
N ARG A 115 65.02 -18.10 -31.71
CA ARG A 115 64.07 -18.69 -30.77
C ARG A 115 63.59 -17.66 -29.75
N ASN A 116 64.49 -16.83 -29.23
CA ASN A 116 64.16 -15.83 -28.23
C ASN A 116 63.26 -14.72 -28.81
N GLN A 117 63.51 -14.31 -30.06
CA GLN A 117 62.63 -13.38 -30.78
C GLN A 117 61.23 -13.99 -30.98
N LEU A 118 61.14 -15.25 -31.44
CA LEU A 118 59.87 -15.93 -31.61
C LEU A 118 59.11 -16.10 -30.29
N GLN A 119 59.82 -16.41 -29.20
CA GLN A 119 59.22 -16.52 -27.87
C GLN A 119 58.65 -15.18 -27.38
N LEU A 120 59.34 -14.06 -27.65
CA LEU A 120 58.85 -12.72 -27.36
C LEU A 120 57.56 -12.42 -28.16
N PHE A 121 57.54 -12.73 -29.45
CA PHE A 121 56.36 -12.56 -30.29
C PHE A 121 55.19 -13.41 -29.79
N LEU A 122 55.44 -14.67 -29.47
CA LEU A 122 54.42 -15.58 -28.98
C LEU A 122 53.84 -15.08 -27.64
N THR A 123 54.69 -14.67 -26.71
CA THR A 123 54.27 -14.13 -25.40
C THR A 123 53.42 -12.86 -25.56
N SER A 124 53.82 -11.95 -26.46
CA SER A 124 53.05 -10.71 -26.70
C SER A 124 51.71 -10.98 -27.39
N ALA A 125 51.66 -11.97 -28.29
CA ALA A 125 50.42 -12.43 -28.91
C ALA A 125 49.47 -13.08 -27.88
N GLU A 126 49.98 -13.95 -27.01
CA GLU A 126 49.21 -14.56 -25.91
C GLU A 126 48.65 -13.52 -24.95
N ASN A 127 49.47 -12.54 -24.55
CA ASN A 127 49.03 -11.45 -23.70
C ASN A 127 47.92 -10.62 -24.36
N SER A 128 48.08 -10.29 -25.65
CA SER A 128 47.05 -9.56 -26.41
C SER A 128 45.74 -10.34 -26.52
N LEU A 129 45.83 -11.67 -26.66
CA LEU A 129 44.68 -12.55 -26.76
C LEU A 129 43.95 -12.68 -25.41
N ASN A 130 44.70 -12.84 -24.31
CA ASN A 130 44.14 -12.83 -22.96
C ASN A 130 43.46 -11.50 -22.62
N GLN A 131 44.07 -10.38 -23.02
CA GLN A 131 43.51 -9.04 -22.80
C GLN A 131 42.19 -8.87 -23.55
N LYS A 132 42.12 -9.29 -24.83
CA LYS A 132 40.88 -9.29 -25.61
C LYS A 132 39.81 -10.22 -25.03
N GLN A 133 40.20 -11.38 -24.49
CA GLN A 133 39.25 -12.29 -23.83
C GLN A 133 38.67 -11.66 -22.55
N GLN A 134 39.51 -10.98 -21.76
CA GLN A 134 39.05 -10.26 -20.57
C GLN A 134 38.11 -9.11 -20.94
N GLU A 135 38.43 -8.33 -21.97
CA GLU A 135 37.56 -7.27 -22.50
C GLU A 135 36.21 -7.83 -22.99
N LEU A 136 36.21 -8.89 -23.80
CA LEU A 136 34.97 -9.55 -24.23
C LEU A 136 34.14 -10.06 -23.05
N SER A 137 34.79 -10.55 -22.00
CA SER A 137 34.10 -11.02 -20.79
C SER A 137 33.48 -9.86 -20.02
N SER A 138 34.15 -8.71 -19.91
CA SER A 138 33.61 -7.54 -19.23
C SER A 138 32.49 -6.89 -20.03
N THR A 139 32.60 -6.80 -21.36
CA THR A 139 31.51 -6.31 -22.23
C THR A 139 30.27 -7.20 -22.11
N LYS A 140 30.43 -8.53 -22.15
CA LYS A 140 29.28 -9.45 -21.94
C LYS A 140 28.66 -9.31 -20.56
N GLN A 141 29.48 -9.10 -19.52
CA GLN A 141 28.97 -8.85 -18.18
C GLN A 141 28.18 -7.53 -18.11
N GLN A 142 28.65 -6.48 -18.80
CA GLN A 142 27.95 -5.20 -18.91
C GLN A 142 26.64 -5.35 -19.68
N GLU A 143 26.62 -6.03 -20.83
CA GLU A 143 25.38 -6.27 -21.60
C GLU A 143 24.33 -7.01 -20.77
N VAL A 144 24.73 -8.02 -20.00
CA VAL A 144 23.80 -8.74 -19.10
C VAL A 144 23.30 -7.83 -17.97
N ALA A 145 24.15 -6.95 -17.44
CA ALA A 145 23.74 -5.99 -16.43
C ALA A 145 22.74 -4.96 -16.98
N GLU A 146 23.01 -4.40 -18.15
CA GLU A 146 22.11 -3.45 -18.85
C GLU A 146 20.77 -4.11 -19.19
N GLN A 147 20.76 -5.36 -19.66
CA GLN A 147 19.51 -6.09 -19.91
C GLN A 147 18.70 -6.30 -18.63
N ARG A 148 19.35 -6.60 -17.51
CA ARG A 148 18.66 -6.72 -16.22
C ARG A 148 18.08 -5.38 -15.76
N GLU A 149 18.83 -4.30 -15.91
CA GLU A 149 18.36 -2.96 -15.56
C GLU A 149 17.16 -2.57 -16.42
N LEU A 150 17.21 -2.80 -17.73
CA LEU A 150 16.09 -2.54 -18.65
C LEU A 150 14.84 -3.35 -18.27
N LEU A 151 14.99 -4.63 -17.91
CA LEU A 151 13.88 -5.45 -17.43
C LEU A 151 13.30 -4.92 -16.11
N GLN A 152 14.14 -4.44 -15.19
CA GLN A 152 13.67 -3.83 -13.94
C GLN A 152 12.92 -2.52 -14.18
N THR A 153 13.46 -1.64 -15.02
CA THR A 153 12.80 -0.36 -15.34
C THR A 153 11.49 -0.58 -16.07
N THR A 154 11.43 -1.53 -17.01
CA THR A 154 10.18 -1.86 -17.71
C THR A 154 9.13 -2.43 -16.78
N SER A 155 9.51 -3.31 -15.85
CA SER A 155 8.60 -3.79 -14.80
C SER A 155 8.10 -2.68 -13.87
N GLN A 156 8.96 -1.74 -13.48
CA GLN A 156 8.55 -0.57 -12.68
C GLN A 156 7.58 0.34 -13.45
N LEU A 157 7.79 0.52 -14.76
CA LEU A 157 6.87 1.28 -15.59
C LEU A 157 5.51 0.59 -15.67
N GLU A 158 5.48 -0.73 -15.86
CA GLU A 158 4.24 -1.51 -15.88
C GLU A 158 3.48 -1.41 -14.54
N GLU A 159 4.19 -1.53 -13.41
CA GLU A 159 3.60 -1.35 -12.08
C GLU A 159 3.03 0.08 -11.88
N LEU A 160 3.73 1.11 -12.36
CA LEU A 160 3.23 2.49 -12.32
C LEU A 160 2.01 2.69 -13.22
N TYR A 161 1.98 2.07 -14.40
CA TYR A 161 0.81 2.10 -15.28
C TYR A 161 -0.38 1.42 -14.62
N ASP A 162 -0.20 0.25 -14.01
CA ASP A 162 -1.24 -0.45 -13.25
C ASP A 162 -1.74 0.38 -12.07
N GLN A 163 -0.84 1.07 -11.35
CA GLN A 163 -1.22 2.00 -10.29
C GLN A 163 -2.04 3.17 -10.84
N ILE A 164 -1.65 3.77 -11.97
CA ILE A 164 -2.40 4.86 -12.60
C ILE A 164 -3.78 4.38 -13.08
N GLU A 165 -3.85 3.21 -13.73
CA GLU A 165 -5.12 2.62 -14.19
C GLU A 165 -6.02 2.32 -13.00
N SER A 166 -5.47 1.73 -11.93
CA SER A 166 -6.21 1.46 -10.70
C SER A 166 -6.70 2.74 -10.03
N LEU A 167 -5.93 3.82 -10.02
CA LEU A 167 -6.34 5.13 -9.48
C LEU A 167 -7.37 5.82 -10.38
N ARG A 168 -7.32 5.59 -11.70
CA ARG A 168 -8.29 6.13 -12.66
C ARG A 168 -9.64 5.45 -12.53
N ASP A 169 -9.64 4.13 -12.34
CA ASP A 169 -10.85 3.31 -12.15
C ASP A 169 -11.34 3.35 -10.70
N TYR A 170 -10.46 3.65 -9.76
CA TYR A 170 -10.82 3.98 -8.38
C TYR A 170 -11.52 5.34 -8.36
N ARG A 171 -12.83 5.32 -8.59
CA ARG A 171 -13.73 6.37 -8.12
C ARG A 171 -13.97 6.10 -6.64
N PRO A 172 -13.29 6.78 -5.70
CA PRO A 172 -13.78 6.76 -4.33
C PRO A 172 -15.23 7.23 -4.38
N GLU A 173 -16.13 6.53 -3.71
CA GLU A 173 -17.39 7.15 -3.31
C GLU A 173 -16.99 8.33 -2.42
N VAL A 174 -16.83 9.50 -3.05
CA VAL A 174 -16.63 10.76 -2.36
C VAL A 174 -17.94 11.01 -1.64
N LYS A 175 -18.07 10.46 -0.44
CA LYS A 175 -18.89 11.08 0.60
C LYS A 175 -18.20 12.40 0.88
N GLU A 176 -18.58 13.44 0.15
CA GLU A 176 -18.25 14.80 0.47
C GLU A 176 -18.72 15.05 1.90
N LEU A 177 -17.81 14.87 2.86
CA LEU A 177 -18.02 15.34 4.20
C LEU A 177 -17.79 16.84 4.11
N ALA A 178 -18.85 17.58 3.78
CA ALA A 178 -18.85 19.03 3.78
C ALA A 178 -18.37 19.50 5.16
N HIS A 179 -17.10 19.86 5.25
CA HIS A 179 -16.49 20.39 6.45
C HIS A 179 -16.87 21.86 6.54
N TYR A 180 -18.09 22.11 6.98
CA TYR A 180 -18.48 23.44 7.42
C TYR A 180 -17.58 23.80 8.61
N PRO A 181 -16.89 24.95 8.59
CA PRO A 181 -16.12 25.40 9.73
C PRO A 181 -17.05 25.42 10.94
N THR A 182 -16.73 24.68 12.01
CA THR A 182 -17.54 24.61 13.24
C THR A 182 -17.80 26.02 13.75
N PRO A 183 -18.99 26.61 13.53
CA PRO A 183 -19.28 27.94 14.01
C PRO A 183 -19.51 27.78 15.50
N LEU A 184 -18.79 28.55 16.30
CA LEU A 184 -19.09 28.71 17.71
C LEU A 184 -20.58 29.08 17.83
N ALA A 185 -21.35 28.20 18.49
CA ALA A 185 -22.78 28.35 18.71
C ALA A 185 -23.09 29.75 19.22
N LYS A 186 -23.56 30.62 18.33
CA LYS A 186 -23.99 31.97 18.68
C LYS A 186 -25.43 31.84 19.12
N THR A 187 -25.73 32.19 20.36
CA THR A 187 -27.09 32.22 20.87
C THR A 187 -27.93 33.13 19.96
N VAL A 188 -29.03 32.59 19.47
CA VAL A 188 -29.92 33.30 18.55
C VAL A 188 -30.63 34.40 19.33
N PHE A 189 -30.44 35.65 18.92
CA PHE A 189 -31.22 36.80 19.37
C PHE A 189 -32.03 37.28 18.16
N GLY A 190 -33.11 36.57 17.81
CA GLY A 190 -33.94 36.85 16.62
C GLY A 190 -35.34 36.23 16.71
N GLN A 191 -36.17 36.42 15.67
CA GLN A 191 -37.46 35.74 15.55
C GLN A 191 -37.22 34.25 15.24
N GLU A 192 -37.77 33.35 16.06
CA GLU A 192 -37.62 31.90 15.89
C GLU A 192 -38.91 31.29 15.35
N GLU A 193 -38.83 30.64 14.19
CA GLU A 193 -39.92 29.84 13.66
C GLU A 193 -39.63 28.36 13.89
N HIS A 194 -40.64 27.61 14.35
CA HIS A 194 -40.44 26.25 14.83
C HIS A 194 -41.06 25.22 13.89
N PHE A 195 -40.30 24.17 13.58
CA PHE A 195 -40.76 23.02 12.80
C PHE A 195 -40.44 21.72 13.52
N ARG A 196 -41.30 20.72 13.35
CA ARG A 196 -41.09 19.37 13.88
C ARG A 196 -40.80 18.41 12.74
N LEU A 197 -39.74 17.62 12.88
CA LEU A 197 -39.32 16.59 11.96
C LEU A 197 -39.31 15.21 12.63
N ARG A 198 -40.30 14.38 12.30
CA ARG A 198 -40.49 13.00 12.81
C ARG A 198 -40.99 12.11 11.67
N HIS A 199 -40.50 10.88 11.59
CA HIS A 199 -40.80 9.89 10.55
C HIS A 199 -40.64 10.43 9.12
N GLY A 200 -39.63 11.28 8.87
CA GLY A 200 -39.40 11.92 7.58
C GLY A 200 -40.48 12.92 7.18
N ARG A 201 -41.29 13.39 8.15
CA ARG A 201 -42.36 14.37 7.94
C ARG A 201 -42.06 15.67 8.67
N ILE A 202 -42.17 16.78 7.96
CA ILE A 202 -42.03 18.13 8.50
C ILE A 202 -43.39 18.78 8.73
N SER A 203 -43.55 19.38 9.90
CA SER A 203 -44.78 20.08 10.30
C SER A 203 -44.45 21.39 10.98
N TYR A 204 -45.24 22.42 10.69
CA TYR A 204 -45.08 23.74 11.28
C TYR A 204 -45.67 23.78 12.69
N VAL A 205 -44.88 24.23 13.67
CA VAL A 205 -45.27 24.34 15.08
C VAL A 205 -45.47 25.83 15.40
N PRO A 206 -46.73 26.31 15.54
CA PRO A 206 -47.00 27.73 15.78
C PRO A 206 -46.74 28.11 17.25
N MET A 207 -45.45 28.13 17.64
CA MET A 207 -45.02 28.36 19.02
C MET A 207 -45.47 29.71 19.55
N GLU A 208 -45.32 30.78 18.76
CA GLU A 208 -45.68 32.14 19.19
C GLU A 208 -47.18 32.25 19.52
N ARG A 209 -48.04 31.72 18.64
CA ARG A 209 -49.49 31.72 18.84
C ARG A 209 -49.90 30.86 20.04
N LEU A 210 -49.25 29.72 20.24
CA LEU A 210 -49.52 28.84 21.39
C LEU A 210 -49.09 29.49 22.71
N VAL A 211 -47.94 30.17 22.74
CA VAL A 211 -47.46 30.92 23.91
C VAL A 211 -48.37 32.11 24.21
N GLU A 212 -48.86 32.83 23.20
CA GLU A 212 -49.80 33.93 23.39
C GLU A 212 -51.15 33.44 23.93
N ALA A 213 -51.69 32.36 23.37
CA ALA A 213 -52.91 31.74 23.86
C ALA A 213 -52.74 31.20 25.30
N MET A 214 -51.59 30.60 25.62
CA MET A 214 -51.24 30.21 26.99
C MET A 214 -51.17 31.41 27.93
N LYS A 215 -50.57 32.54 27.54
CA LYS A 215 -50.52 33.75 28.39
C LYS A 215 -51.92 34.28 28.69
N ASN A 216 -52.81 34.25 27.71
CA ASN A 216 -54.20 34.68 27.89
C ASN A 216 -54.98 33.74 28.81
N ASP A 217 -54.82 32.43 28.63
CA ASP A 217 -55.48 31.41 29.46
C ASP A 217 -54.90 31.39 30.89
N ALA A 218 -53.58 31.51 31.03
CA ALA A 218 -52.87 31.51 32.31
C ALA A 218 -53.38 32.60 33.25
N ARG A 219 -53.76 33.79 32.75
CA ARG A 219 -54.33 34.86 33.59
C ARG A 219 -55.55 34.40 34.39
N SER A 220 -56.42 33.60 33.77
CA SER A 220 -57.62 33.04 34.40
C SER A 220 -57.29 31.89 35.37
N HIS A 221 -56.16 31.22 35.15
CA HIS A 221 -55.72 30.06 35.92
C HIS A 221 -54.72 30.38 37.05
N ILE A 222 -54.16 31.59 37.11
CA ILE A 222 -53.28 32.07 38.19
C ILE A 222 -54.00 32.06 39.54
N ASP A 223 -55.25 32.53 39.58
CA ASP A 223 -56.06 32.55 40.82
C ASP A 223 -56.40 31.14 41.34
N ARG A 224 -56.43 30.15 40.44
CA ARG A 224 -56.60 28.73 40.79
C ARG A 224 -55.28 28.15 41.28
N ALA A 225 -54.17 28.42 40.60
CA ALA A 225 -52.84 27.96 41.00
C ALA A 225 -52.40 28.54 42.37
N ARG A 226 -52.81 29.77 42.69
CA ARG A 226 -52.52 30.39 44.00
C ARG A 226 -53.30 29.77 45.16
N ARG A 227 -54.50 29.24 44.89
CA ARG A 227 -55.33 28.55 45.89
C ARG A 227 -54.94 27.09 46.09
N ASP A 228 -54.74 26.36 45.00
CA ASP A 228 -54.55 24.92 45.01
C ASP A 228 -53.07 24.51 44.94
N GLY A 229 -52.16 25.47 44.89
CA GLY A 229 -50.71 25.29 44.77
C GLY A 229 -50.24 24.87 43.37
N LYS A 230 -51.09 24.21 42.57
CA LYS A 230 -50.81 23.77 41.20
C LYS A 230 -52.06 23.87 40.32
N ALA A 231 -51.91 24.33 39.08
CA ALA A 231 -52.98 24.31 38.08
C ALA A 231 -52.46 23.75 36.76
N VAL A 232 -53.16 22.75 36.20
CA VAL A 232 -52.89 22.21 34.87
C VAL A 232 -54.00 22.68 33.94
N ALA A 233 -53.63 23.16 32.75
CA ALA A 233 -54.56 23.61 31.73
C ALA A 233 -54.04 23.27 30.32
N ARG A 234 -54.94 23.36 29.34
CA ARG A 234 -54.73 22.91 27.96
C ARG A 234 -55.26 23.94 26.98
N VAL A 235 -54.45 24.29 25.99
CA VAL A 235 -54.70 25.34 24.99
C VAL A 235 -54.46 24.78 23.59
N GLY A 236 -55.37 25.06 22.65
CA GLY A 236 -55.34 24.50 21.30
C GLY A 236 -56.35 23.36 21.12
N PRO A 237 -56.60 22.89 19.87
CA PRO A 237 -55.59 22.66 18.85
C PRO A 237 -55.29 23.85 17.91
N MET A 238 -54.01 24.12 17.64
CA MET A 238 -53.56 25.04 16.60
C MET A 238 -52.58 24.32 15.67
N ASN A 239 -52.91 24.23 14.37
CA ASN A 239 -52.17 23.44 13.38
C ASN A 239 -51.92 21.97 13.82
N GLY A 240 -52.89 21.38 14.53
CA GLY A 240 -52.79 20.01 15.05
C GLY A 240 -51.93 19.86 16.32
N TYR A 241 -51.57 20.96 16.97
CA TYR A 241 -50.84 20.94 18.25
C TYR A 241 -51.69 21.43 19.40
N VAL A 242 -51.65 20.68 20.49
CA VAL A 242 -52.30 21.01 21.77
C VAL A 242 -51.20 21.27 22.80
N MET A 243 -51.25 22.43 23.43
CA MET A 243 -50.29 22.81 24.47
C MET A 243 -50.90 22.53 25.85
N GLN A 244 -50.28 21.64 26.62
CA GLN A 244 -50.57 21.44 28.02
C GLN A 244 -49.54 22.19 28.87
N TYR A 245 -49.98 22.94 29.86
CA TYR A 245 -49.10 23.69 30.74
C TYR A 245 -49.46 23.52 32.21
N THR A 246 -48.45 23.63 33.07
CA THR A 246 -48.59 23.51 34.52
C THR A 246 -48.10 24.78 35.18
N LEU A 247 -48.97 25.45 35.94
CA LEU A 247 -48.62 26.56 36.82
C LEU A 247 -48.42 26.02 38.24
N ALA A 248 -47.38 26.50 38.93
CA ALA A 248 -47.14 26.20 40.33
C ALA A 248 -46.96 27.50 41.13
N SER A 249 -47.54 27.55 42.32
CA SER A 249 -47.27 28.64 43.25
C SER A 249 -45.95 28.37 43.96
N ARG A 250 -45.04 29.35 43.92
CA ARG A 250 -43.75 29.30 44.59
C ARG A 250 -43.63 30.47 45.57
N SER A 251 -43.39 30.16 46.83
CA SER A 251 -43.05 31.13 47.86
C SER A 251 -41.54 31.17 48.04
N TYR A 252 -40.96 32.35 47.92
CA TYR A 252 -39.56 32.59 48.28
C TYR A 252 -39.52 33.40 49.57
N GLU A 253 -38.78 32.91 50.55
CA GLU A 253 -38.44 33.69 51.73
C GLU A 253 -37.24 34.57 51.38
N MET A 254 -37.42 35.89 51.45
CA MET A 254 -36.33 36.85 51.29
C MET A 254 -36.09 37.54 52.62
N GLU A 255 -34.85 37.51 53.11
CA GLU A 255 -34.46 38.35 54.25
C GLU A 255 -34.41 39.79 53.78
N THR A 256 -35.29 40.62 54.34
CA THR A 256 -35.29 42.07 54.15
C THR A 256 -34.78 42.74 55.41
N SER A 257 -34.37 44.01 55.30
CA SER A 257 -33.87 44.80 56.44
C SER A 257 -34.86 44.98 57.60
N LEU A 258 -36.13 44.56 57.43
CA LEU A 258 -37.18 44.55 58.46
C LEU A 258 -37.62 43.14 58.90
N GLY A 259 -36.97 42.06 58.44
CA GLY A 259 -37.29 40.66 58.76
C GLY A 259 -37.47 39.76 57.52
N THR A 260 -37.72 38.47 57.75
CA THR A 260 -37.98 37.48 56.69
C THR A 260 -39.34 37.78 56.04
N ALA A 261 -39.33 38.25 54.80
CA ALA A 261 -40.52 38.53 54.00
C ALA A 261 -40.74 37.40 52.98
N THR A 262 -41.87 36.71 53.07
CA THR A 262 -42.25 35.69 52.08
C THR A 262 -42.91 36.37 50.88
N ARG A 263 -42.25 36.33 49.71
CA ARG A 263 -42.83 36.77 48.43
C ARG A 263 -43.28 35.55 47.64
N GLY A 264 -44.59 35.37 47.53
CA GLY A 264 -45.22 34.33 46.71
C GLY A 264 -45.49 34.80 45.29
N GLY A 265 -45.11 33.99 44.30
CA GLY A 265 -45.45 34.16 42.89
C GLY A 265 -46.04 32.88 42.30
N VAL A 266 -46.82 33.00 41.22
CA VAL A 266 -47.19 31.85 40.39
C VAL A 266 -46.25 31.84 39.20
N GLU A 267 -45.52 30.75 39.03
CA GLU A 267 -44.59 30.56 37.92
C GLU A 267 -45.07 29.40 37.03
N LEU A 268 -44.75 29.48 35.74
CA LEU A 268 -44.93 28.36 34.83
C LEU A 268 -43.90 27.27 35.19
N GLN A 269 -44.36 26.08 35.55
CA GLN A 269 -43.45 24.97 35.87
C GLN A 269 -42.94 24.32 34.58
N ASN A 270 -43.85 23.93 33.70
CA ASN A 270 -43.54 23.35 32.40
C ASN A 270 -44.68 23.54 31.41
N PHE A 271 -44.35 23.44 30.12
CA PHE A 271 -45.31 23.23 29.06
C PHE A 271 -44.87 22.08 28.16
N THR A 272 -45.86 21.41 27.59
CA THR A 272 -45.70 20.26 26.71
C THR A 272 -46.66 20.41 25.55
N LEU A 273 -46.17 20.19 24.34
CA LEU A 273 -46.90 20.25 23.08
C LEU A 273 -47.16 18.82 22.63
N GLU A 274 -48.42 18.43 22.69
CA GLU A 274 -48.91 17.16 22.24
C GLU A 274 -49.48 17.33 20.82
N PRO A 275 -48.97 16.58 19.84
CA PRO A 275 -49.58 16.54 18.52
C PRO A 275 -50.89 15.74 18.58
N GLU A 276 -51.92 16.21 17.86
CA GLU A 276 -53.22 15.53 17.75
C GLU A 276 -53.12 14.22 16.95
N SER A 277 -52.15 14.13 16.04
CA SER A 277 -51.82 12.93 15.28
C SER A 277 -50.31 12.78 15.13
N GLU A 278 -49.85 11.53 15.13
CA GLU A 278 -48.44 11.22 14.87
C GLU A 278 -48.03 11.49 13.42
N GLU A 279 -49.00 11.53 12.50
CA GLU A 279 -48.79 11.75 11.05
C GLU A 279 -49.00 13.21 10.62
N ILE A 280 -48.93 14.17 11.54
CA ILE A 280 -49.04 15.59 11.17
C ILE A 280 -47.80 16.01 10.39
N GLY A 281 -48.01 16.50 9.17
CA GLY A 281 -47.00 17.10 8.31
C GLY A 281 -46.96 16.52 6.91
N PHE A 282 -46.06 17.07 6.10
CA PHE A 282 -45.76 16.59 4.76
C PHE A 282 -44.46 15.83 4.78
N THR A 283 -44.25 14.90 3.84
CA THR A 283 -42.95 14.24 3.73
C THR A 283 -41.87 15.27 3.38
N VAL A 284 -40.62 15.02 3.75
CA VAL A 284 -39.51 15.95 3.45
C VAL A 284 -39.40 16.22 1.95
N ASP A 285 -39.56 15.18 1.13
CA ASP A 285 -39.47 15.31 -0.32
C ASP A 285 -40.60 16.19 -0.89
N GLU A 286 -41.83 16.10 -0.36
CA GLU A 286 -42.95 16.97 -0.72
C GLU A 286 -42.77 18.40 -0.18
N ALA A 287 -42.22 18.55 1.02
CA ALA A 287 -42.01 19.84 1.64
C ALA A 287 -40.92 20.67 0.95
N LEU A 288 -39.95 20.03 0.29
CA LEU A 288 -38.91 20.70 -0.48
C LEU A 288 -39.37 21.09 -1.89
N GLN A 289 -40.52 20.60 -2.37
CA GLN A 289 -41.04 20.97 -3.69
C GLN A 289 -41.47 22.45 -3.75
N PRO A 290 -41.34 23.09 -4.93
CA PRO A 290 -41.87 24.43 -5.15
C PRO A 290 -43.39 24.49 -4.91
N GLY A 291 -43.85 25.43 -4.07
CA GLY A 291 -45.27 25.61 -3.74
C GLY A 291 -45.80 24.69 -2.62
N SER A 292 -44.91 24.03 -1.86
CA SER A 292 -45.31 23.33 -0.65
C SER A 292 -45.70 24.31 0.46
N ARG A 293 -46.54 23.87 1.41
CA ARG A 293 -46.86 24.68 2.61
C ARG A 293 -45.61 25.08 3.41
N PHE A 294 -44.56 24.25 3.39
CA PHE A 294 -43.29 24.58 4.03
C PHE A 294 -42.61 25.74 3.29
N ARG A 295 -42.54 25.67 1.96
CA ARG A 295 -41.95 26.72 1.13
C ARG A 295 -42.74 28.02 1.19
N ASP A 296 -44.06 27.98 1.25
CA ASP A 296 -44.91 29.16 1.40
C ASP A 296 -44.65 29.88 2.73
N ILE A 297 -44.53 29.13 3.83
CA ILE A 297 -44.20 29.69 5.15
C ILE A 297 -42.78 30.27 5.11
N VAL A 298 -41.80 29.52 4.61
CA VAL A 298 -40.40 29.98 4.51
C VAL A 298 -40.28 31.23 3.62
N ALA A 299 -41.00 31.28 2.49
CA ALA A 299 -41.02 32.44 1.60
C ALA A 299 -41.66 33.69 2.22
N SER A 300 -42.52 33.52 3.22
CA SER A 300 -43.12 34.64 3.96
C SER A 300 -42.21 35.24 5.04
N LEU A 301 -41.09 34.59 5.34
CA LEU A 301 -40.14 34.98 6.39
C LEU A 301 -38.94 35.73 5.82
N ASP A 302 -38.32 36.58 6.65
CA ASP A 302 -37.10 37.31 6.30
C ASP A 302 -35.84 36.47 6.66
N PRO A 303 -35.02 36.05 5.67
CA PRO A 303 -33.82 35.24 5.89
C PRO A 303 -32.78 35.88 6.83
N GLY A 304 -32.72 37.22 6.88
CA GLY A 304 -31.72 37.94 7.67
C GLY A 304 -32.08 38.11 9.15
N ARG A 305 -33.35 37.90 9.52
CA ARG A 305 -33.88 38.17 10.87
C ARG A 305 -34.53 36.97 11.54
N THR A 306 -34.88 35.96 10.75
CA THR A 306 -35.61 34.79 11.21
C THR A 306 -34.67 33.59 11.26
N THR A 307 -34.67 32.88 12.38
CA THR A 307 -33.97 31.61 12.52
C THR A 307 -34.98 30.48 12.56
N ILE A 308 -34.74 29.45 11.76
CA ILE A 308 -35.62 28.30 11.66
C ILE A 308 -35.12 27.23 12.61
N THR A 309 -35.89 26.96 13.68
CA THR A 309 -35.58 25.92 14.65
C THR A 309 -36.33 24.63 14.31
N ILE A 310 -35.58 23.56 14.03
CA ILE A 310 -36.14 22.25 13.70
C ILE A 310 -35.94 21.27 14.86
N TRP A 311 -37.05 20.88 15.47
CA TRP A 311 -37.14 19.81 16.46
C TRP A 311 -37.01 18.47 15.74
N THR A 312 -35.87 17.81 15.90
CA THR A 312 -35.53 16.61 15.13
C THR A 312 -35.52 15.39 16.04
N TYR A 313 -36.27 14.36 15.66
CA TYR A 313 -36.26 13.07 16.34
C TYR A 313 -35.21 12.12 15.74
N PRO A 314 -34.76 11.08 16.48
CA PRO A 314 -33.64 10.24 16.06
C PRO A 314 -33.83 9.47 14.76
N ASP A 315 -35.08 9.21 14.39
CA ASP A 315 -35.52 8.55 13.17
C ASP A 315 -35.37 9.42 11.91
N SER A 316 -35.21 10.74 12.06
CA SER A 316 -35.18 11.69 10.93
C SER A 316 -33.93 12.57 10.89
N TYR A 317 -32.83 12.16 11.55
CA TYR A 317 -31.56 12.91 11.50
C TYR A 317 -30.96 13.01 10.09
N ALA A 318 -31.18 12.01 9.24
CA ALA A 318 -30.73 12.04 7.85
C ALA A 318 -31.50 13.10 7.04
N ASP A 319 -32.81 13.20 7.26
CA ASP A 319 -33.68 14.15 6.58
C ASP A 319 -33.44 15.59 7.05
N PHE A 320 -33.07 15.79 8.31
CA PHE A 320 -32.70 17.11 8.83
C PHE A 320 -31.57 17.74 8.01
N ARG A 321 -30.59 16.95 7.56
CA ARG A 321 -29.49 17.48 6.74
C ARG A 321 -30.00 18.02 5.41
N LYS A 322 -30.88 17.27 4.73
CA LYS A 322 -31.49 17.72 3.47
C LYS A 322 -32.25 19.04 3.64
N VAL A 323 -33.06 19.15 4.70
CA VAL A 323 -33.83 20.36 5.00
C VAL A 323 -32.91 21.53 5.37
N ARG A 324 -31.88 21.28 6.18
CA ARG A 324 -30.90 22.30 6.55
C ARG A 324 -30.15 22.83 5.33
N ASP A 325 -29.71 21.95 4.44
CA ASP A 325 -28.92 22.32 3.27
C ASP A 325 -29.77 23.18 2.31
N ASP A 326 -31.03 22.81 2.07
CA ASP A 326 -31.98 23.63 1.30
C ASP A 326 -32.26 24.99 1.98
N LEU A 327 -32.51 25.03 3.30
CA LEU A 327 -32.69 26.29 4.02
C LEU A 327 -31.45 27.19 3.99
N TYR A 328 -30.26 26.60 4.02
CA TYR A 328 -29.00 27.32 3.93
C TYR A 328 -28.78 27.91 2.54
N GLU A 329 -29.14 27.19 1.46
CA GLU A 329 -29.11 27.72 0.09
C GLU A 329 -30.01 28.94 -0.10
N ILE A 330 -31.14 28.99 0.63
CA ILE A 330 -32.07 30.13 0.63
C ILE A 330 -31.56 31.29 1.52
N GLY A 331 -30.53 31.06 2.33
CA GLY A 331 -29.91 32.05 3.21
C GLY A 331 -30.51 32.14 4.61
N PHE A 332 -31.30 31.15 5.04
CA PHE A 332 -31.82 31.09 6.41
C PHE A 332 -30.81 30.49 7.39
N THR A 333 -30.75 31.06 8.60
CA THR A 333 -30.03 30.44 9.71
C THR A 333 -30.88 29.30 10.28
N THR A 334 -30.32 28.09 10.39
CA THR A 334 -31.05 26.90 10.84
C THR A 334 -30.52 26.39 12.18
N ALA A 335 -31.41 26.22 13.15
CA ALA A 335 -31.10 25.66 14.46
C ALA A 335 -31.63 24.22 14.58
N ALA A 336 -30.75 23.30 14.99
CA ALA A 336 -31.14 21.91 15.26
C ALA A 336 -31.46 21.75 16.75
N ARG A 337 -32.62 21.18 17.06
CA ARG A 337 -32.98 20.79 18.43
C ARG A 337 -33.27 19.30 18.51
N PRO A 338 -32.26 18.46 18.76
CA PRO A 338 -32.46 17.02 18.86
C PRO A 338 -33.28 16.70 20.12
N LEU A 339 -34.36 15.94 19.95
CA LEU A 339 -35.17 15.43 21.05
C LEU A 339 -34.94 13.93 21.25
N PRO A 340 -35.02 13.42 22.49
CA PRO A 340 -35.05 11.99 22.73
C PRO A 340 -36.25 11.34 22.04
N LYS A 341 -36.13 10.03 21.77
CA LYS A 341 -37.20 9.23 21.17
C LYS A 341 -38.48 9.35 22.03
N ASP A 342 -39.60 9.66 21.37
CA ASP A 342 -40.93 9.78 21.97
C ASP A 342 -41.08 10.88 23.04
N TYR A 343 -40.14 11.83 23.11
CA TYR A 343 -40.27 12.98 24.00
C TYR A 343 -41.12 14.08 23.35
N PRO A 344 -42.18 14.58 24.02
CA PRO A 344 -42.99 15.64 23.47
C PRO A 344 -42.21 16.97 23.43
N ILE A 345 -42.51 17.83 22.46
CA ILE A 345 -41.88 19.14 22.39
C ILE A 345 -42.32 19.92 23.64
N GLY A 346 -41.38 20.46 24.41
CA GLY A 346 -41.74 21.12 25.65
C GLY A 346 -40.63 22.00 26.17
N GLY A 347 -40.99 22.89 27.08
CA GLY A 347 -40.06 23.82 27.69
C GLY A 347 -40.47 24.14 29.13
N SER A 348 -39.50 24.60 29.90
CA SER A 348 -39.73 25.21 31.21
C SER A 348 -39.05 26.58 31.22
N PRO A 349 -39.46 27.52 32.09
CA PRO A 349 -38.77 28.79 32.26
C PRO A 349 -37.31 28.66 32.72
N GLN A 350 -36.91 27.49 33.21
CA GLN A 350 -35.53 27.12 33.57
C GLN A 350 -34.82 26.27 32.48
N GLY A 351 -35.43 26.11 31.31
CA GLY A 351 -34.89 25.32 30.21
C GLY A 351 -33.84 26.04 29.37
N SER A 352 -33.09 25.27 28.58
CA SER A 352 -32.09 25.80 27.65
C SER A 352 -32.73 26.47 26.43
N ARG A 353 -32.10 27.56 25.93
CA ARG A 353 -32.46 28.18 24.65
C ARG A 353 -31.88 27.39 23.49
N SER A 354 -32.54 27.47 22.33
CA SER A 354 -32.11 26.83 21.09
C SER A 354 -30.75 27.39 20.65
N SER A 355 -29.86 26.52 20.19
CA SER A 355 -28.57 26.90 19.59
C SER A 355 -28.69 26.80 18.07
N SER A 356 -28.52 27.92 17.36
CA SER A 356 -28.39 27.91 15.90
C SER A 356 -26.98 27.50 15.48
N GLN A 357 -26.86 26.79 14.36
CA GLN A 357 -25.59 26.45 13.73
C GLN A 357 -25.47 27.15 12.38
#